data_AF-A0AAP1RC53-F1
#
_entry.id   AF-A0AAP1RC53-F1
#
_cell.length_a   1.000
_cell.length_b   1.000
_cell.length_c   1.000
_cell.angle_alpha   90.00
_cell.angle_beta   90.00
_cell.angle_gamma   90.00
#
_symmetry.space_group_name_H-M   'P 1'
#
loop_
_entity.id
_entity.type
_entity.pdbx_description
1 polymer ?
#
loop_
_entity_poly.entity_id
_entity_poly.type
_entity_poly.pdbx_seq_one_letter_code
_entity_poly.pdbx_strand_id
1 'polypeptide(L)'
;MDDNNQTSGQPKPEPEECVKEQKITDHFKIMIDKARKAQKLVLIKRADDLLRWGAQEEYDFSKIFGVKGNKEVNIRKYGHNTGRRMNARFLMMDGVRRLMI
;
A
#
# COMPACT_ATOMS: atom_id res chain seq x y z
N MET A 1 52.12 -44.68 44.35
CA MET A 1 52.23 -43.61 43.35
C MET A 1 50.90 -43.61 42.63
N ASP A 2 49.89 -42.94 43.19
CA ASP A 2 48.56 -42.83 42.57
C ASP A 2 48.27 -41.35 42.42
N ASP A 3 48.52 -40.84 41.21
CA ASP A 3 48.25 -39.45 40.86
C ASP A 3 46.73 -39.26 40.70
N ASN A 4 46.12 -38.70 41.75
CA ASN A 4 44.77 -38.14 41.71
C ASN A 4 44.75 -36.94 40.74
N ASN A 5 44.60 -37.20 39.45
CA ASN A 5 44.43 -36.16 38.46
C ASN A 5 42.96 -35.71 38.44
N GLN A 6 42.57 -34.95 39.47
CA GLN A 6 41.28 -34.26 39.52
C GLN A 6 41.28 -33.15 38.46
N THR A 7 40.51 -33.34 37.39
CA THR A 7 40.24 -32.30 36.41
C THR A 7 39.38 -31.21 37.07
N SER A 8 40.02 -30.14 37.53
CA SER A 8 39.34 -28.91 37.95
C SER A 8 38.87 -28.14 36.71
N GLY A 9 37.75 -28.58 36.12
CA GLY A 9 37.02 -27.76 35.15
C GLY A 9 36.30 -26.64 35.88
N GLN A 10 36.65 -25.38 35.58
CA GLN A 10 35.81 -24.26 36.02
C GLN A 10 34.40 -24.44 35.41
N PRO A 11 33.32 -24.20 36.19
CA PRO A 11 31.97 -24.21 35.62
C PRO A 11 31.93 -23.20 34.48
N LYS A 12 31.39 -23.61 33.32
CA LYS A 12 31.14 -22.70 32.21
C LYS A 12 30.39 -21.47 32.77
N PRO A 13 30.76 -20.24 32.37
CA PRO A 13 29.95 -19.07 32.69
C PRO A 13 28.51 -19.32 32.24
N GLU A 14 27.56 -18.80 33.01
CA GLU A 14 26.12 -18.93 32.73
C GLU A 14 25.86 -18.73 31.23
N PRO A 15 24.99 -19.57 30.61
CA PRO A 15 24.74 -19.45 29.19
C PRO A 15 24.26 -18.02 28.91
N GLU A 16 25.05 -17.27 28.12
CA GLU A 16 24.61 -15.98 27.56
C GLU A 16 23.21 -16.19 27.01
N GLU A 17 22.23 -15.41 27.51
CA GLU A 17 20.82 -15.50 27.10
C GLU A 17 20.74 -15.57 25.57
N CYS A 18 20.47 -16.78 25.06
CA CYS A 18 20.56 -17.10 23.64
C CYS A 18 19.41 -16.46 22.84
N VAL A 19 18.45 -15.86 23.54
CA VAL A 19 17.25 -15.23 22.98
C VAL A 19 17.12 -13.84 23.59
N LYS A 20 17.45 -12.81 22.80
CA LYS A 20 17.13 -11.43 23.17
C LYS A 20 15.63 -11.23 23.06
N GLU A 21 15.00 -10.67 24.09
CA GLU A 21 13.61 -10.26 24.02
C GLU A 21 13.43 -9.24 22.87
N GLN A 22 12.70 -9.65 21.83
CA GLN A 22 12.42 -8.75 20.73
C GLN A 22 11.20 -7.91 21.06
N LYS A 23 11.42 -6.60 21.24
CA LYS A 23 10.34 -5.64 21.46
C LYS A 23 9.46 -5.56 20.21
N ILE A 24 8.28 -6.19 20.26
CA ILE A 24 7.26 -6.00 19.23
C ILE A 24 6.79 -4.54 19.31
N THR A 25 6.89 -3.81 18.20
CA THR A 25 6.50 -2.40 18.13
C THR A 25 5.39 -2.17 17.12
N ASP A 26 4.58 -1.14 17.35
CA ASP A 26 3.51 -0.72 16.45
C ASP A 26 4.00 0.10 15.24
N HIS A 27 5.31 0.11 14.95
CA HIS A 27 5.88 0.99 13.93
C HIS A 27 5.26 0.79 12.55
N PHE A 28 5.07 -0.47 12.15
CA PHE A 28 4.41 -0.81 10.89
C PHE A 28 2.96 -0.31 10.85
N LYS A 29 2.21 -0.50 11.93
CA LYS A 29 0.81 -0.04 12.04
C LYS A 29 0.73 1.48 11.89
N ILE A 30 1.59 2.22 12.58
CA ILE A 30 1.68 3.69 12.49
C ILE A 30 2.00 4.11 11.04
N MET A 31 2.91 3.41 10.37
CA MET A 31 3.29 3.70 8.98
C MET A 31 2.11 3.50 8.03
N ILE A 32 1.40 2.37 8.15
CA ILE A 32 0.21 2.07 7.34
C ILE A 32 -0.91 3.09 7.60
N ASP A 33 -1.14 3.48 8.85
CA ASP A 33 -2.16 4.47 9.17
C ASP A 33 -1.85 5.84 8.56
N LYS A 34 -0.58 6.26 8.57
CA LYS A 34 -0.14 7.50 7.90
C LYS A 34 -0.33 7.41 6.39
N ALA A 35 0.10 6.30 5.78
CA ALA A 35 -0.06 6.08 4.34
C ALA A 35 -1.54 6.10 3.93
N ARG A 36 -2.40 5.42 4.68
CA ARG A 36 -3.85 5.40 4.47
C ARG A 36 -4.47 6.79 4.53
N LYS A 37 -4.09 7.61 5.52
CA LYS A 37 -4.57 9.00 5.63
C LYS A 37 -4.15 9.84 4.42
N ALA A 38 -2.88 9.75 4.01
CA ALA A 38 -2.38 10.47 2.83
C ALA A 38 -3.09 10.03 1.54
N GLN A 39 -3.29 8.72 1.35
CA GLN A 39 -4.02 8.18 0.20
C GLN A 39 -5.46 8.71 0.13
N LYS A 40 -6.16 8.80 1.28
CA LYS A 40 -7.51 9.39 1.32
C LYS A 40 -7.54 10.85 0.87
N LEU A 41 -6.57 11.67 1.29
CA LEU A 41 -6.48 13.07 0.85
C LEU A 41 -6.26 13.19 -0.66
N VAL A 42 -5.41 12.32 -1.22
CA VAL A 42 -5.21 12.26 -2.67
C VAL A 42 -6.51 11.89 -3.38
N LEU A 43 -7.23 10.87 -2.91
CA LEU A 43 -8.51 10.46 -3.51
C LEU A 43 -9.55 11.57 -3.48
N ILE A 44 -9.66 12.32 -2.37
CA ILE A 44 -10.56 13.48 -2.27
C ILE A 44 -10.17 14.55 -3.31
N LYS A 45 -8.88 14.89 -3.40
CA LYS A 45 -8.41 15.85 -4.41
C LYS A 45 -8.73 15.38 -5.83
N ARG A 46 -8.54 14.10 -6.14
CA ARG A 46 -8.87 13.55 -7.45
C ARG A 46 -10.37 13.52 -7.73
N ALA A 47 -11.21 13.30 -6.71
CA ALA A 47 -12.65 13.44 -6.86
C ALA A 47 -13.02 14.87 -7.27
N ASP A 48 -12.41 15.87 -6.60
CA ASP A 48 -12.60 17.28 -6.92
C ASP A 48 -12.13 17.65 -8.32
N ASP A 49 -10.94 17.21 -8.75
CA ASP A 49 -10.41 17.41 -10.11
C ASP A 49 -11.37 16.80 -11.15
N LEU A 50 -11.87 15.59 -10.88
CA LEU A 50 -12.82 14.90 -11.76
C LEU A 50 -14.18 15.58 -11.81
N LEU A 51 -14.59 16.32 -10.78
CA LEU A 51 -15.84 17.10 -10.76
C LEU A 51 -15.66 18.46 -11.45
N ARG A 52 -14.59 19.18 -11.12
CA ARG A 52 -14.21 20.49 -11.67
C ARG A 52 -13.39 20.33 -12.95
N TRP A 53 -13.97 19.63 -13.92
CA TRP A 53 -13.28 19.25 -15.14
C TRP A 53 -13.10 20.43 -16.10
N GLY A 54 -11.88 20.93 -16.19
CA GLY A 54 -11.47 21.96 -17.12
C GLY A 54 -10.45 21.47 -18.15
N ALA A 55 -9.85 22.42 -18.86
CA ALA A 55 -8.84 22.15 -19.87
C ALA A 55 -7.55 21.55 -19.26
N GLN A 56 -7.18 21.97 -18.06
CA GLN A 56 -6.00 21.47 -17.36
C GLN A 56 -6.21 20.01 -16.94
N GLU A 57 -7.37 19.67 -16.39
CA GLU A 57 -7.72 18.31 -15.99
C GLU A 57 -7.79 17.37 -17.19
N GLU A 58 -8.33 17.83 -18.32
CA GLU A 58 -8.34 17.07 -19.58
C GLU A 58 -6.92 16.83 -20.11
N TYR A 59 -6.04 17.84 -20.05
CA TYR A 59 -4.64 17.74 -20.45
C TYR A 59 -3.88 16.73 -19.58
N ASP A 60 -3.97 16.89 -18.25
CA ASP A 60 -3.28 16.01 -17.31
C ASP A 60 -3.81 14.58 -17.40
N PHE A 61 -5.11 14.40 -17.53
CA PHE A 61 -5.72 13.09 -17.70
C PHE A 61 -5.22 12.41 -18.99
N SER A 62 -5.23 13.13 -20.10
CA SER A 62 -4.75 12.61 -21.38
C SER A 62 -3.26 12.26 -21.32
N LYS A 63 -2.46 13.06 -20.60
CA LYS A 63 -1.03 12.81 -20.40
C LYS A 63 -0.76 11.58 -19.53
N ILE A 64 -1.56 11.34 -18.50
CA ILE A 64 -1.41 10.21 -17.57
C ILE A 64 -1.94 8.92 -18.20
N PHE A 65 -3.12 8.95 -18.80
CA PHE A 65 -3.85 7.75 -19.23
C PHE A 65 -3.75 7.49 -20.73
N GLY A 66 -3.17 8.40 -21.52
CA GLY A 66 -3.04 8.28 -22.98
C GLY A 66 -4.37 8.37 -23.73
N VAL A 67 -5.47 8.73 -23.06
CA VAL A 67 -6.81 8.86 -23.64
C VAL A 67 -7.50 10.10 -23.12
N LYS A 68 -8.35 10.70 -23.95
CA LYS A 68 -9.22 11.80 -23.54
C LYS A 68 -10.23 11.34 -22.51
N GLY A 69 -10.65 12.24 -21.63
CA GLY A 69 -11.69 11.97 -20.64
C GLY A 69 -12.96 11.45 -21.30
N ASN A 70 -13.32 12.01 -22.47
CA ASN A 70 -14.51 11.62 -23.22
C ASN A 70 -14.42 10.31 -24.00
N LYS A 71 -13.27 9.63 -23.99
CA LYS A 71 -13.10 8.36 -24.69
C LYS A 71 -14.02 7.31 -24.10
N GLU A 72 -14.86 6.69 -24.93
CA GLU A 72 -15.60 5.50 -24.51
C GLU A 72 -14.66 4.30 -24.38
N VAL A 73 -14.71 3.65 -23.22
CA VAL A 73 -13.95 2.46 -22.87
C VAL A 73 -14.89 1.32 -22.47
N ASN A 74 -14.48 0.08 -22.77
CA ASN A 74 -15.22 -1.11 -22.34
C ASN A 74 -14.94 -1.37 -20.85
N ILE A 75 -16.00 -1.51 -20.07
CA ILE A 75 -15.85 -1.88 -18.66
C ILE A 75 -15.51 -3.36 -18.57
N ARG A 76 -14.39 -3.67 -17.93
CA ARG A 76 -13.98 -5.04 -17.62
C ARG A 76 -14.17 -5.34 -16.13
N LYS A 77 -14.63 -6.55 -15.82
CA LYS A 77 -14.71 -7.09 -14.47
C LYS A 77 -13.98 -8.42 -14.43
N TYR A 78 -13.01 -8.56 -13.53
CA TYR A 78 -12.13 -9.74 -13.45
C TYR A 78 -11.48 -10.10 -14.80
N GLY A 79 -11.09 -9.09 -15.59
CA GLY A 79 -10.51 -9.29 -16.92
C GLY A 79 -11.53 -9.50 -18.06
N HIS A 80 -12.78 -9.83 -17.76
CA HIS A 80 -13.82 -10.09 -18.76
C HIS A 80 -14.59 -8.82 -19.16
N ASN A 81 -14.93 -8.69 -20.43
CA ASN A 81 -15.77 -7.59 -20.92
C ASN A 81 -17.20 -7.76 -20.39
N THR A 82 -17.75 -6.71 -19.80
CA THR A 82 -19.11 -6.70 -19.26
C THR A 82 -20.18 -6.35 -20.29
N GLY A 83 -19.79 -6.00 -21.53
CA GLY A 83 -20.68 -5.46 -22.56
C GLY A 83 -21.07 -4.00 -22.31
N ARG A 84 -20.69 -3.42 -21.16
CA ARG A 84 -20.96 -2.02 -20.82
C ARG A 84 -19.83 -1.13 -21.31
N ARG A 85 -20.20 0.06 -21.78
CA ARG A 85 -19.26 1.11 -22.19
C ARG A 85 -19.47 2.34 -21.31
N MET A 86 -18.40 3.05 -21.04
CA MET A 86 -18.43 4.27 -20.24
C MET A 86 -17.31 5.20 -20.69
N ASN A 87 -17.55 6.48 -20.53
CA ASN A 87 -16.56 7.53 -20.65
C ASN A 87 -15.41 7.32 -19.65
N ALA A 88 -14.16 7.49 -20.08
CA ALA A 88 -12.97 7.25 -19.27
C ALA A 88 -12.94 8.07 -17.97
N ARG A 89 -13.39 9.34 -18.01
CA ARG A 89 -13.52 10.18 -16.81
C ARG A 89 -14.54 9.59 -15.84
N PHE A 90 -15.71 9.16 -16.32
CA PHE A 90 -16.73 8.55 -15.45
C PHE A 90 -16.28 7.22 -14.86
N LEU A 91 -15.52 6.43 -15.60
CA LEU A 91 -14.91 5.21 -15.08
C LEU A 91 -13.96 5.53 -13.91
N MET A 92 -13.18 6.62 -14.02
CA MET A 92 -12.29 7.07 -12.96
C MET A 92 -13.05 7.62 -11.74
N MET A 93 -14.15 8.36 -11.95
CA MET A 93 -15.03 8.81 -10.86
C MET A 93 -15.61 7.63 -10.06
N ASP A 94 -16.07 6.59 -10.77
CA ASP A 94 -16.57 5.35 -10.16
C ASP A 94 -15.45 4.60 -9.41
N GLY A 95 -14.22 4.59 -9.95
CA GLY A 95 -13.03 4.08 -9.27
C GLY A 95 -12.72 4.80 -7.96
N VAL A 96 -12.66 6.14 -7.98
CA VAL A 96 -12.42 6.96 -6.78
C VAL A 96 -13.52 6.73 -5.75
N ARG A 97 -14.79 6.72 -6.16
CA ARG A 97 -15.93 6.46 -5.26
C ARG A 97 -15.80 5.13 -4.52
N ARG A 98 -15.42 4.05 -5.21
CA ARG A 98 -15.25 2.72 -4.60
C ARG A 98 -14.11 2.67 -3.58
N LEU A 99 -13.03 3.40 -3.82
CA LEU A 99 -11.85 3.42 -2.92
C LEU A 99 -12.05 4.29 -1.67
N MET A 100 -13.06 5.15 -1.66
CA MET A 100 -13.38 6.00 -0.50
C MET A 100 -14.34 5.36 0.51
N ILE A 101 -14.97 4.23 0.17
CA ILE A 101 -15.81 3.43 1.08
C ILE A 101 -14.89 2.65 2.03
#